data_AF-A0A8J0U6Q0-F1
#
_entry.id   AF-A0A8J0U6Q0-F1
#
_cell.length_a   1.000
_cell.length_b   1.000
_cell.length_c   1.000
_cell.angle_alpha   90.00
_cell.angle_beta   90.00
_cell.angle_gamma   90.00
#
_symmetry.space_group_name_H-M   'P 1'
#
loop_
_entity.id
_entity.type
_entity.pdbx_description
1 polymer ?
#
loop_
_entity_poly.entity_id
_entity_poly.type
_entity_poly.pdbx_seq_one_letter_code
_entity_poly.pdbx_strand_id
1 'polypeptide(L)'
;MPTPPDLESHHLSLVTAQQDVLSPRSSTDWAVFAYEKRWDLKLLDSGAGGLEELTKKLNVQSILYGLCRVSDPNSQKQRVILIHWVGENVGESQREISRGHIPAIRKFFREASVFLCARRLEDLTADVVAQALGQEVPPGVTFPRPRHPGSNELVGTNYRKTNPAIEMRFSKREAFWQRSEKEEERRKEKERQRLLEEKIALEKLRVERERLEEEQRERRIQEKERLVEEQRKEQARLEVEQRKKEKDRWMQQQKEHEEEMKGRFKRSQSIEMAA
;
A
#
# COMPACT_ATOMS: atom_id res chain seq x y z
N MET A 1 0.63 -28.26 5.19
CA MET A 1 0.64 -27.47 6.44
C MET A 1 -0.45 -26.43 6.31
N PRO A 2 -1.40 -26.33 7.26
CA PRO A 2 -2.36 -25.22 7.26
C PRO A 2 -1.58 -23.91 7.32
N THR A 3 -1.92 -22.96 6.46
CA THR A 3 -1.38 -21.59 6.52
C THR A 3 -1.74 -20.99 7.88
N PRO A 4 -0.83 -20.30 8.57
CA PRO A 4 -1.19 -19.61 9.80
C PRO A 4 -2.23 -18.52 9.51
N PRO A 5 -3.15 -18.22 10.45
CA PRO A 5 -4.05 -17.07 10.31
C PRO A 5 -3.23 -15.78 10.36
N ASP A 6 -3.66 -14.76 9.61
CA ASP A 6 -3.07 -13.43 9.71
C ASP A 6 -3.68 -12.69 10.92
N LEU A 7 -2.81 -12.36 11.88
CA LEU A 7 -3.14 -11.62 13.09
C LEU A 7 -2.44 -10.24 13.12
N GLU A 8 -1.68 -9.93 12.07
CA GLU A 8 -0.85 -8.75 11.95
C GLU A 8 -1.62 -7.59 11.32
N SER A 9 -2.43 -7.86 10.29
CA SER A 9 -3.19 -6.84 9.55
C SER A 9 -4.11 -6.00 10.44
N HIS A 10 -4.73 -6.61 11.45
CA HIS A 10 -5.60 -5.93 12.42
C HIS A 10 -5.07 -6.01 13.86
N HIS A 11 -3.76 -6.22 14.03
CA HIS A 11 -3.12 -6.46 15.33
C HIS A 11 -3.54 -5.46 16.41
N LEU A 12 -3.49 -4.17 16.11
CA LEU A 12 -3.84 -3.11 17.06
C LEU A 12 -5.28 -3.26 17.56
N SER A 13 -6.24 -3.49 16.66
CA SER A 13 -7.65 -3.66 17.03
C SER A 13 -7.88 -4.91 17.88
N LEU A 14 -7.18 -6.01 17.56
CA LEU A 14 -7.26 -7.25 18.33
C LEU A 14 -6.71 -7.07 19.76
N VAL A 15 -5.54 -6.43 19.88
CA VAL A 15 -4.90 -6.19 21.18
C VAL A 15 -5.69 -5.20 22.01
N THR A 16 -6.22 -4.12 21.41
CA THR A 16 -7.07 -3.15 22.13
C THR A 16 -8.32 -3.83 22.68
N ALA A 17 -9.06 -4.56 21.85
CA ALA A 17 -10.26 -5.27 22.30
C ALA A 17 -9.95 -6.32 23.39
N GLN A 18 -8.83 -7.03 23.25
CA GLN A 18 -8.38 -7.98 24.27
C GLN A 18 -8.07 -7.27 25.60
N GLN A 19 -7.33 -6.15 25.56
CA GLN A 19 -7.00 -5.36 26.75
C GLN A 19 -8.25 -4.79 27.41
N ASP A 20 -9.23 -4.35 26.63
CA ASP A 20 -10.50 -3.85 27.15
C ASP A 20 -11.25 -4.96 27.91
N VAL A 21 -11.38 -6.15 27.34
CA VAL A 21 -12.02 -7.31 28.01
C VAL A 21 -11.25 -7.73 29.27
N LEU A 22 -9.92 -7.70 29.22
CA LEU A 22 -9.06 -8.05 30.37
C LEU A 22 -9.12 -7.00 31.48
N SER A 23 -9.34 -5.73 31.14
CA SER A 23 -9.32 -4.63 32.10
C SER A 23 -10.61 -4.59 32.91
N PRO A 24 -10.58 -4.85 34.24
CA PRO A 24 -11.78 -4.78 35.09
C PRO A 24 -12.35 -3.36 35.20
N ARG A 25 -11.60 -2.34 34.75
CA ARG A 25 -12.05 -0.94 34.71
C ARG A 25 -12.81 -0.60 33.42
N SER A 26 -12.69 -1.44 32.40
CA SER A 26 -13.45 -1.26 31.16
C SER A 26 -14.87 -1.79 31.35
N SER A 27 -15.82 -1.05 30.78
CA SER A 27 -17.21 -1.50 30.64
C SER A 27 -17.33 -2.69 29.69
N THR A 28 -16.34 -2.90 28.82
CA THR A 28 -16.33 -4.01 27.86
C THR A 28 -15.99 -5.31 28.56
N ASP A 29 -16.87 -6.30 28.47
CA ASP A 29 -16.70 -7.64 29.04
C ASP A 29 -16.62 -8.73 27.98
N TRP A 30 -17.00 -8.45 26.73
CA TRP A 30 -16.86 -9.39 25.63
C TRP A 30 -16.41 -8.72 24.33
N ALA A 31 -15.74 -9.51 23.48
CA ALA A 31 -15.34 -9.15 22.12
C ALA A 31 -15.47 -10.37 21.20
N VAL A 32 -15.97 -10.16 19.98
CA VAL A 32 -16.10 -11.20 18.96
C VAL A 32 -15.20 -10.85 17.78
N PHE A 33 -14.47 -11.83 17.28
CA PHE A 33 -13.58 -11.73 16.15
C PHE A 33 -14.05 -12.64 15.02
N ALA A 34 -13.95 -12.16 13.79
CA ALA A 34 -14.37 -12.88 12.59
C ALA A 34 -13.27 -12.85 11.53
N TYR A 35 -13.30 -13.83 10.63
CA TYR A 35 -12.47 -13.82 9.43
C TYR A 35 -13.07 -12.92 8.35
N GLU A 36 -12.28 -12.01 7.78
CA GLU A 36 -12.73 -11.12 6.68
C GLU A 36 -12.24 -11.60 5.30
N LYS A 37 -10.93 -11.56 5.05
CA LYS A 37 -10.29 -11.97 3.79
C LYS A 37 -9.16 -12.94 4.11
N ARG A 38 -8.91 -13.97 3.27
CA ARG A 38 -7.75 -14.88 3.36
C ARG A 38 -7.30 -15.33 4.78
N TRP A 39 -8.25 -15.48 5.71
CA TRP A 39 -8.00 -15.84 7.12
C TRP A 39 -7.41 -14.75 8.01
N ASP A 40 -7.60 -13.49 7.63
CA ASP A 40 -7.29 -12.30 8.41
C ASP A 40 -8.34 -12.13 9.51
N LEU A 41 -7.91 -12.15 10.77
CA LEU A 41 -8.79 -12.04 11.92
C LEU A 41 -9.01 -10.56 12.29
N LYS A 42 -10.27 -10.16 12.45
CA LYS A 42 -10.65 -8.79 12.79
C LYS A 42 -11.69 -8.76 13.90
N LEU A 43 -11.72 -7.67 14.68
CA LEU A 43 -12.82 -7.38 15.60
C LEU A 43 -14.12 -7.17 14.81
N LEU A 44 -15.11 -8.02 15.09
CA LEU A 44 -16.45 -7.91 14.56
C LEU A 44 -17.29 -6.97 15.44
N ASP A 45 -17.27 -7.19 16.75
CA ASP A 45 -18.08 -6.45 17.71
C ASP A 45 -17.53 -6.58 19.14
N SER A 46 -17.89 -5.65 20.01
CA SER A 46 -17.56 -5.68 21.44
C SER A 46 -18.63 -5.00 22.28
N GLY A 47 -18.79 -5.43 23.54
CA GLY A 47 -19.89 -4.95 24.37
C GLY A 47 -19.73 -5.27 25.85
N ALA A 48 -20.80 -5.00 26.60
CA ALA A 48 -20.87 -5.03 28.07
C ALA A 48 -21.95 -6.00 28.62
N GLY A 49 -22.63 -6.74 27.74
CA GLY A 49 -23.73 -7.66 28.07
C GLY A 49 -23.31 -9.13 28.25
N GLY A 50 -22.02 -9.38 28.52
CA GLY A 50 -21.46 -10.70 28.79
C GLY A 50 -21.74 -11.76 27.74
N LEU A 51 -21.88 -13.01 28.20
CA LEU A 51 -22.09 -14.18 27.35
C LEU A 51 -23.43 -14.13 26.58
N GLU A 52 -24.46 -13.53 27.17
CA GLU A 52 -25.80 -13.42 26.56
C GLU A 52 -25.81 -12.50 25.34
N GLU A 53 -25.06 -11.41 25.38
CA GLU A 53 -24.92 -10.52 24.23
C GLU A 53 -23.99 -11.10 23.18
N LEU A 54 -22.88 -11.73 23.60
CA LEU A 54 -21.96 -12.42 22.71
C LEU A 54 -22.67 -13.51 21.89
N THR A 55 -23.51 -14.33 22.52
CA THR A 55 -24.22 -15.43 21.85
C THR A 55 -25.18 -14.94 20.77
N LYS A 56 -25.75 -13.73 20.91
CA LYS A 56 -26.61 -13.10 19.89
C LYS A 56 -25.85 -12.66 18.65
N LYS A 57 -24.53 -12.45 18.76
CA LYS A 57 -23.66 -12.06 17.63
C LYS A 57 -23.10 -13.25 16.86
N LEU A 58 -23.32 -14.46 17.36
CA LEU A 58 -22.86 -15.69 16.70
C LEU A 58 -23.74 -16.01 15.50
N ASN A 59 -23.11 -16.44 14.40
CA ASN A 59 -23.79 -16.76 13.16
C ASN A 59 -23.56 -18.21 12.75
N VAL A 60 -24.54 -18.84 12.10
CA VAL A 60 -24.40 -20.25 11.66
C VAL A 60 -23.54 -20.41 10.41
N GLN A 61 -23.17 -19.32 9.74
CA GLN A 61 -22.46 -19.31 8.46
C GLN A 61 -20.97 -18.96 8.55
N SER A 62 -20.46 -18.58 9.74
CA SER A 62 -19.06 -18.19 9.87
C SER A 62 -18.38 -18.86 11.06
N ILE A 63 -17.05 -18.77 11.03
CA ILE A 63 -16.19 -19.19 12.14
C ILE A 63 -15.83 -17.92 12.89
N LEU A 64 -16.09 -17.92 14.20
CA LEU A 64 -15.91 -16.76 15.06
C LEU A 64 -15.07 -17.14 16.28
N TYR A 65 -14.35 -16.17 16.82
CA TYR A 65 -13.63 -16.30 18.08
C TYR A 65 -14.20 -15.30 19.07
N GLY A 66 -14.70 -15.76 20.21
CA GLY A 66 -15.24 -14.90 21.26
C GLY A 66 -14.29 -14.84 22.44
N LEU A 67 -13.95 -13.65 22.91
CA LEU A 67 -13.39 -13.43 24.24
C LEU A 67 -14.51 -12.93 25.15
N CYS A 68 -14.64 -13.54 26.33
CA CYS A 68 -15.61 -13.10 27.33
C CYS A 68 -14.97 -13.15 28.72
N ARG A 69 -15.17 -12.10 29.50
CA ARG A 69 -14.88 -12.07 30.92
C ARG A 69 -16.07 -12.67 31.67
N VAL A 70 -15.80 -13.67 32.50
CA VAL A 70 -16.82 -14.39 33.26
C VAL A 70 -16.35 -14.53 34.70
N SER A 71 -17.27 -14.36 35.64
CA SER A 71 -17.00 -14.62 37.05
C SER A 71 -17.03 -16.13 37.32
N ASP A 72 -15.94 -16.67 37.84
CA ASP A 72 -15.91 -18.06 38.28
C ASP A 72 -16.81 -18.23 39.53
N PRO A 73 -17.87 -19.06 39.49
CA PRO A 73 -18.77 -19.23 40.62
C PRO A 73 -18.10 -19.84 41.85
N ASN A 74 -17.01 -20.61 41.66
CA ASN A 74 -16.30 -21.27 42.77
C ASN A 74 -15.27 -20.35 43.44
N SER A 75 -14.64 -19.48 42.65
CA SER A 75 -13.49 -18.66 43.06
C SER A 75 -13.85 -17.19 43.30
N GLN A 76 -15.01 -16.74 42.82
CA GLN A 76 -15.41 -15.33 42.71
C GLN A 76 -14.39 -14.43 41.98
N LYS A 77 -13.42 -15.04 41.29
CA LYS A 77 -12.44 -14.33 40.47
C LYS A 77 -12.96 -14.22 39.05
N GLN A 78 -12.75 -13.05 38.45
CA GLN A 78 -12.99 -12.84 37.02
C GLN A 78 -11.92 -13.60 36.24
N ARG A 79 -12.34 -14.46 35.32
CA ARG A 79 -11.47 -15.14 34.36
C ARG A 79 -11.92 -14.79 32.95
N VAL A 80 -11.00 -14.89 32.00
CA VAL A 80 -11.33 -14.69 30.58
C VAL A 80 -11.37 -16.03 29.88
N ILE A 81 -12.44 -16.26 29.13
CA ILE A 81 -12.63 -17.46 28.31
C ILE A 81 -12.45 -17.10 26.83
N LEU A 82 -11.87 -18.03 26.08
CA LEU A 82 -11.78 -17.98 24.63
C LEU A 82 -12.70 -19.05 24.03
N ILE A 83 -13.69 -18.61 23.26
CA ILE A 83 -14.67 -19.44 22.57
C ILE A 83 -14.28 -19.52 21.10
N HIS A 84 -14.13 -20.75 20.60
CA HIS A 84 -14.03 -21.04 19.17
C HIS A 84 -15.40 -21.51 18.68
N TRP A 85 -16.09 -20.64 17.97
CA TRP A 85 -17.40 -20.90 17.39
C TRP A 85 -17.26 -21.34 15.94
N VAL A 86 -17.87 -22.48 15.61
CA VAL A 86 -17.94 -23.00 14.24
C VAL A 86 -19.40 -23.18 13.85
N GLY A 87 -19.91 -22.26 13.03
CA GLY A 87 -21.28 -22.32 12.53
C GLY A 87 -21.58 -23.64 11.79
N GLU A 88 -22.83 -24.12 11.91
CA GLU A 88 -23.26 -25.40 11.34
C GLU A 88 -23.18 -25.43 9.80
N ASN A 89 -23.37 -24.28 9.14
CA ASN A 89 -23.35 -24.14 7.67
C ASN A 89 -21.96 -23.84 7.11
N VAL A 90 -20.90 -23.96 7.90
CA VAL A 90 -19.52 -23.79 7.43
C VAL A 90 -19.04 -25.06 6.73
N GLY A 91 -18.46 -24.92 5.53
CA GLY A 91 -17.96 -26.06 4.75
C GLY A 91 -16.86 -26.85 5.46
N GLU A 92 -16.82 -28.17 5.26
CA GLU A 92 -15.84 -29.08 5.90
C GLU A 92 -14.39 -28.61 5.78
N SER A 93 -13.98 -28.18 4.58
CA SER A 93 -12.62 -27.70 4.34
C SER A 93 -12.27 -26.47 5.19
N GLN A 94 -13.20 -25.53 5.36
CA GLN A 94 -12.98 -24.34 6.17
C GLN A 94 -12.86 -24.69 7.67
N ARG A 95 -13.66 -25.67 8.13
CA ARG A 95 -13.60 -26.17 9.52
C ARG A 95 -12.28 -26.87 9.82
N GLU A 96 -11.73 -27.60 8.86
CA GLU A 96 -10.43 -28.26 9.01
C GLU A 96 -9.28 -27.23 9.05
N ILE A 97 -9.34 -26.22 8.19
CA ILE A 97 -8.36 -25.13 8.18
C ILE A 97 -8.38 -24.35 9.50
N SER A 98 -9.58 -23.98 10.00
CA SER A 98 -9.68 -23.23 11.26
C SER A 98 -9.16 -24.01 12.47
N ARG A 99 -9.29 -25.34 12.48
CA ARG A 99 -8.67 -26.20 13.50
C ARG A 99 -7.15 -26.08 13.52
N GLY A 100 -6.53 -25.93 12.34
CA GLY A 100 -5.11 -25.64 12.20
C GLY A 100 -4.69 -24.28 12.76
N HIS A 101 -5.61 -23.31 12.81
CA HIS A 101 -5.36 -21.97 13.32
C HIS A 101 -5.45 -21.88 14.87
N ILE A 102 -6.15 -22.82 15.52
CA ILE A 102 -6.36 -22.82 16.99
C ILE A 102 -5.06 -22.63 17.78
N PRO A 103 -3.94 -23.33 17.48
CA PRO A 103 -2.69 -23.15 18.23
C PRO A 103 -2.12 -21.74 18.12
N ALA A 104 -2.21 -21.10 16.95
CA ALA A 104 -1.75 -19.73 16.73
C ALA A 104 -2.62 -18.72 17.50
N ILE A 105 -3.94 -18.90 17.44
CA ILE A 105 -4.92 -18.04 18.12
C ILE A 105 -4.81 -18.18 19.64
N ARG A 106 -4.64 -19.40 20.17
CA ARG A 106 -4.43 -19.64 21.60
C ARG A 106 -3.10 -19.04 22.09
N LYS A 107 -2.08 -19.03 21.24
CA LYS A 107 -0.80 -18.39 21.55
C LYS A 107 -0.93 -16.86 21.57
N PHE A 108 -1.74 -16.30 20.68
CA PHE A 108 -2.03 -14.87 20.63
C PHE A 108 -2.83 -14.43 21.86
N PHE A 109 -3.94 -15.10 22.15
CA PHE A 109 -4.80 -14.84 23.31
C PHE A 109 -4.40 -15.70 24.54
N ARG A 110 -3.12 -15.65 24.92
CA ARG A 110 -2.56 -16.46 26.01
C ARG A 110 -3.14 -16.12 27.40
N GLU A 111 -3.76 -14.96 27.53
CA GLU A 111 -4.38 -14.46 28.75
C GLU A 111 -5.73 -15.14 29.03
N ALA A 112 -6.32 -15.84 28.05
CA ALA A 112 -7.52 -16.63 28.25
C ALA A 112 -7.21 -17.88 29.09
N SER A 113 -7.93 -18.05 30.19
CA SER A 113 -7.76 -19.18 31.11
C SER A 113 -8.31 -20.48 30.52
N VAL A 114 -9.52 -20.40 29.95
CA VAL A 114 -10.24 -21.56 29.41
C VAL A 114 -10.50 -21.38 27.93
N PHE A 115 -10.34 -22.48 27.20
CA PHE A 115 -10.63 -22.56 25.76
C PHE A 115 -11.81 -23.50 25.52
N LEU A 116 -12.86 -22.99 24.87
CA LEU A 116 -14.09 -23.72 24.58
C LEU A 116 -14.30 -23.83 23.07
N CYS A 117 -14.78 -24.97 22.60
CA CYS A 117 -15.25 -25.14 21.23
C CYS A 117 -16.77 -25.29 21.25
N ALA A 118 -17.46 -24.45 20.49
CA ALA A 118 -18.92 -24.46 20.41
C ALA A 118 -19.37 -24.53 18.95
N ARG A 119 -20.46 -25.26 18.71
CA ARG A 119 -21.12 -25.36 17.40
C ARG A 119 -22.59 -24.96 17.46
N ARG A 120 -23.19 -25.11 18.64
CA ARG A 120 -24.58 -24.75 18.93
C ARG A 120 -24.62 -23.78 20.10
N LEU A 121 -25.68 -22.99 20.16
CA LEU A 121 -25.90 -22.05 21.27
C LEU A 121 -26.03 -22.77 22.62
N GLU A 122 -26.50 -24.02 22.61
CA GLU A 122 -26.59 -24.91 23.79
C GLU A 122 -25.22 -25.19 24.42
N ASP A 123 -24.15 -25.22 23.60
CA ASP A 123 -22.77 -25.40 24.06
C ASP A 123 -22.23 -24.15 24.80
N LEU A 124 -22.96 -23.03 24.72
CA LEU A 124 -22.59 -21.72 25.27
C LEU A 124 -23.59 -21.26 26.34
N THR A 125 -24.00 -22.20 27.19
CA THR A 125 -24.81 -21.90 28.38
C THR A 125 -23.91 -21.55 29.57
N ALA A 126 -24.45 -20.75 30.50
CA ALA A 126 -23.74 -20.34 31.70
C ALA A 126 -23.23 -21.55 32.51
N ASP A 127 -24.00 -22.64 32.54
CA ASP A 127 -23.66 -23.88 33.26
C ASP A 127 -22.45 -24.59 32.63
N VAL A 128 -22.38 -24.68 31.30
CA VAL A 128 -21.26 -25.30 30.59
C VAL A 128 -19.98 -24.48 30.79
N VAL A 129 -20.10 -23.15 30.73
CA VAL A 129 -18.98 -22.25 31.02
C VAL A 129 -18.52 -22.39 32.46
N ALA A 130 -19.44 -22.39 33.43
CA ALA A 130 -19.13 -22.59 34.85
C ALA A 130 -18.44 -23.94 35.10
N GLN A 131 -18.92 -25.01 34.46
CA GLN A 131 -18.32 -26.33 34.55
C GLN A 131 -16.90 -26.35 33.98
N ALA A 132 -16.67 -25.70 32.83
CA ALA A 132 -15.35 -25.62 32.23
C ALA A 132 -14.36 -24.77 33.05
N LEU A 133 -14.84 -23.72 33.74
CA LEU A 133 -14.07 -22.95 34.71
C LEU A 133 -13.74 -23.77 35.96
N GLY A 134 -14.66 -24.63 36.41
CA GLY A 134 -14.50 -25.51 37.58
C GLY A 134 -13.68 -26.78 37.32
N GLN A 135 -13.63 -27.25 36.08
CA GLN A 135 -12.77 -28.38 35.66
C GLN A 135 -11.29 -28.01 35.55
N GLU A 136 -10.92 -26.74 35.70
CA GLU A 136 -9.53 -26.38 35.94
C GLU A 136 -9.07 -27.02 37.24
N VAL A 137 -8.41 -28.15 37.06
CA VAL A 137 -7.75 -28.93 38.07
C VAL A 137 -6.98 -27.99 39.00
N PRO A 138 -7.19 -28.07 40.33
CA PRO A 138 -6.47 -27.23 41.27
C PRO A 138 -4.96 -27.39 41.04
N PRO A 139 -4.15 -26.33 41.21
CA PRO A 139 -2.70 -26.42 41.08
C PRO A 139 -2.19 -27.39 42.15
N GLY A 140 -1.97 -28.65 41.76
CA GLY A 140 -1.66 -29.74 42.68
C GLY A 140 -1.98 -31.15 42.18
N VAL A 141 -2.96 -31.33 41.28
CA VAL A 141 -3.20 -32.67 40.68
C VAL A 141 -2.44 -32.79 39.37
N THR A 142 -1.26 -33.37 39.46
CA THR A 142 -0.46 -33.80 38.32
C THR A 142 -1.07 -35.09 37.76
N PHE A 143 -1.61 -35.05 36.55
CA PHE A 143 -1.77 -36.28 35.76
C PHE A 143 -0.38 -36.89 35.59
N PRO A 144 -0.20 -38.21 35.82
CA PRO A 144 1.10 -38.84 35.66
C PRO A 144 1.50 -38.76 34.19
N ARG A 145 2.41 -37.83 33.87
CA ARG A 145 3.24 -37.96 32.68
C ARG A 145 4.04 -39.25 32.83
N PRO A 146 4.29 -40.02 31.75
CA PRO A 146 5.20 -41.16 31.80
C PRO A 146 6.53 -40.67 32.37
N ARG A 147 6.85 -41.11 33.58
CA ARG A 147 8.06 -40.71 34.29
C ARG A 147 9.24 -41.41 33.63
N HIS A 148 10.17 -40.65 33.06
CA HIS A 148 11.53 -41.15 32.91
C HIS A 148 12.14 -41.32 34.31
N PRO A 149 12.75 -42.47 34.61
CA PRO A 149 13.30 -42.73 35.94
C PRO A 149 14.58 -41.94 36.12
N GLY A 150 14.60 -41.05 37.11
CA GLY A 150 15.82 -40.43 37.59
C GLY A 150 15.65 -38.98 38.01
N SER A 151 15.19 -38.76 39.24
CA SER A 151 15.87 -37.88 40.21
C SER A 151 15.00 -37.70 41.45
N ASN A 152 15.61 -38.00 42.61
CA ASN A 152 15.08 -37.65 43.93
C ASN A 152 15.05 -36.13 44.09
N GLU A 153 14.00 -35.64 44.75
CA GLU A 153 13.91 -34.28 45.24
C GLU A 153 14.93 -34.03 46.36
N LEU A 154 15.67 -32.94 46.25
CA LEU A 154 16.33 -32.26 47.36
C LEU A 154 16.17 -30.75 47.13
N VAL A 155 15.51 -30.06 48.05
CA VAL A 155 15.29 -28.60 48.05
C VAL A 155 16.60 -27.84 48.33
N GLY A 156 16.82 -26.70 47.66
CA GLY A 156 17.89 -25.76 48.04
C GLY A 156 18.27 -24.73 46.99
N THR A 157 17.92 -23.46 47.26
CA THR A 157 18.31 -22.21 46.55
C THR A 157 17.94 -22.11 45.07
N ASN A 158 17.17 -21.08 44.74
CA ASN A 158 16.70 -20.78 43.40
C ASN A 158 17.83 -20.13 42.55
N TYR A 159 18.92 -20.87 42.30
CA TYR A 159 19.93 -20.49 41.32
C TYR A 159 19.68 -21.26 40.01
N ARG A 160 19.14 -20.58 39.00
CA ARG A 160 19.18 -21.08 37.62
C ARG A 160 20.56 -20.78 37.06
N LYS A 161 21.38 -21.81 36.88
CA LYS A 161 22.65 -21.67 36.17
C LYS A 161 22.36 -21.33 34.72
N THR A 162 22.59 -20.08 34.34
CA THR A 162 22.56 -19.64 32.94
C THR A 162 23.55 -20.49 32.17
N ASN A 163 23.06 -21.33 31.24
CA ASN A 163 23.90 -22.22 30.47
C ASN A 163 24.51 -21.41 29.29
N PRO A 164 25.80 -21.03 29.33
CA PRO A 164 26.39 -20.14 28.32
C PRO A 164 26.36 -20.73 26.91
N ALA A 165 26.29 -22.07 26.81
CA ALA A 165 26.15 -22.78 25.55
C ALA A 165 24.77 -22.59 24.89
N ILE A 166 23.71 -22.34 25.67
CA ILE A 166 22.36 -22.06 25.16
C ILE A 166 22.27 -20.61 24.69
N GLU A 167 22.85 -19.67 25.44
CA GLU A 167 22.90 -18.24 25.03
C GLU A 167 23.79 -18.02 23.80
N MET A 168 24.96 -18.66 23.72
CA MET A 168 25.79 -18.63 22.50
C MET A 168 25.09 -19.22 21.28
N ARG A 169 24.18 -20.18 21.44
CA ARG A 169 23.38 -20.75 20.34
C ARG A 169 22.24 -19.83 19.89
N PHE A 170 21.75 -18.96 20.77
CA PHE A 170 20.76 -17.94 20.43
C PHE A 170 21.41 -16.81 19.62
N SER A 171 22.53 -16.27 20.12
CA SER A 171 23.25 -15.18 19.47
C SER A 171 23.89 -15.58 18.11
N LYS A 172 24.42 -16.81 17.99
CA LYS A 172 24.91 -17.33 16.69
C LYS A 172 23.79 -17.54 15.66
N ARG A 173 22.55 -17.77 16.11
CA ARG A 173 21.38 -17.97 15.24
C ARG A 173 20.80 -16.64 14.76
N GLU A 174 20.74 -15.64 15.64
CA GLU A 174 20.40 -14.26 15.25
C GLU A 174 21.44 -13.69 14.28
N ALA A 175 22.73 -13.91 14.51
CA ALA A 175 23.78 -13.51 13.57
C ALA A 175 23.68 -14.21 12.21
N PHE A 176 23.17 -15.46 12.18
CA PHE A 176 22.92 -16.19 10.94
C PHE A 176 21.75 -15.58 10.15
N TRP A 177 20.63 -15.31 10.83
CA TRP A 177 19.48 -14.65 10.20
C TRP A 177 19.80 -13.23 9.74
N GLN A 178 20.54 -12.46 10.55
CA GLN A 178 20.96 -11.10 10.20
C GLN A 178 21.91 -11.08 8.99
N ARG A 179 22.81 -12.08 8.86
CA ARG A 179 23.65 -12.22 7.65
C ARG A 179 22.83 -12.61 6.43
N SER A 180 21.89 -13.52 6.58
CA SER A 180 21.02 -13.97 5.49
C SER A 180 20.10 -12.85 5.01
N GLU A 181 19.51 -12.09 5.93
CA GLU A 181 18.63 -10.95 5.65
C GLU A 181 19.40 -9.81 4.96
N LYS A 182 20.59 -9.48 5.48
CA LYS A 182 21.46 -8.48 4.86
C LYS A 182 21.97 -8.90 3.47
N GLU A 183 22.19 -10.20 3.25
CA GLU A 183 22.55 -10.72 1.94
C GLU A 183 21.38 -10.72 0.95
N GLU A 184 20.16 -11.03 1.41
CA GLU A 184 18.94 -10.95 0.61
C GLU A 184 18.59 -9.49 0.27
N GLU A 185 18.71 -8.58 1.21
CA GLU A 185 18.53 -7.14 1.01
C GLU A 185 19.53 -6.61 -0.02
N ARG A 186 20.81 -7.01 0.06
CA ARG A 186 21.82 -6.65 -0.94
C ARG A 186 21.49 -7.22 -2.33
N ARG A 187 20.87 -8.40 -2.42
CA ARG A 187 20.41 -8.97 -3.69
C ARG A 187 19.28 -8.13 -4.29
N LYS A 188 18.27 -7.79 -3.47
CA LYS A 188 17.14 -6.95 -3.87
C LYS A 188 17.59 -5.55 -4.28
N GLU A 189 18.53 -4.95 -3.55
CA GLU A 189 19.04 -3.62 -3.86
C GLU A 189 19.82 -3.60 -5.19
N LYS A 190 20.60 -4.65 -5.47
CA LYS A 190 21.26 -4.80 -6.79
C LYS A 190 20.26 -4.97 -7.93
N GLU A 191 19.18 -5.70 -7.74
CA GLU A 191 18.11 -5.82 -8.74
C GLU A 191 17.39 -4.48 -8.96
N ARG A 192 17.08 -3.74 -7.88
CA ARG A 192 16.52 -2.38 -7.97
C ARG A 192 17.45 -1.42 -8.69
N GLN A 193 18.75 -1.46 -8.38
CA GLN A 193 19.76 -0.64 -9.05
C GLN A 193 19.83 -0.95 -10.54
N ARG A 194 19.84 -2.23 -10.93
CA ARG A 194 19.80 -2.63 -12.35
C ARG A 194 18.56 -2.13 -13.06
N LEU A 195 17.39 -2.24 -12.43
CA LEU A 195 16.13 -1.74 -13.00
C LEU A 195 16.12 -0.21 -13.13
N LEU A 196 16.72 0.51 -12.17
CA LEU A 196 16.87 1.97 -12.25
C LEU A 196 17.84 2.37 -13.36
N GLU A 197 18.98 1.69 -13.46
CA GLU A 197 19.96 1.91 -14.53
C GLU A 197 19.38 1.62 -15.90
N GLU A 198 18.63 0.53 -16.05
CA GLU A 198 17.93 0.17 -17.29
C GLU A 198 16.89 1.23 -17.67
N LYS A 199 16.09 1.70 -16.70
CA LYS A 199 15.13 2.80 -16.93
C LYS A 199 15.83 4.08 -17.35
N ILE A 200 16.92 4.45 -16.68
CA ILE A 200 17.70 5.66 -17.02
C ILE A 200 18.31 5.52 -18.42
N ALA A 201 18.80 4.33 -18.78
CA ALA A 201 19.36 4.07 -20.11
C ALA A 201 18.30 4.17 -21.21
N LEU A 202 17.11 3.61 -20.99
CA LEU A 202 15.98 3.72 -21.92
C LEU A 202 15.53 5.18 -22.10
N GLU A 203 15.45 5.95 -21.02
CA GLU A 203 15.09 7.36 -21.08
C GLU A 203 16.13 8.18 -21.86
N LYS A 204 17.43 7.91 -21.63
CA LYS A 204 18.52 8.55 -22.39
C LYS A 204 18.43 8.26 -23.88
N LEU A 205 18.18 7.00 -24.27
CA LEU A 205 18.01 6.62 -25.68
C LEU A 205 16.81 7.31 -26.32
N ARG A 206 15.71 7.44 -25.57
CA ARG A 206 14.52 8.16 -26.04
C ARG A 206 14.80 9.64 -26.26
N VAL A 207 15.43 10.31 -25.29
CA VAL A 207 15.79 11.73 -25.38
C VAL A 207 16.79 11.98 -26.52
N GLU A 208 17.76 11.08 -26.73
CA GLU A 208 18.71 11.20 -27.84
C GLU A 208 18.01 11.08 -29.20
N ARG A 209 17.04 10.17 -29.33
CA ARG A 209 16.22 10.05 -30.53
C ARG A 209 15.38 11.31 -30.77
N GLU A 210 14.69 11.81 -29.75
CA GLU A 210 13.90 13.05 -29.84
C GLU A 210 14.79 14.23 -30.25
N ARG A 211 15.99 14.34 -29.68
CA ARG A 211 16.99 15.36 -30.05
C ARG A 211 17.44 15.27 -31.50
N LEU A 212 17.73 14.07 -32.00
CA LEU A 212 18.10 13.89 -33.42
C LEU A 212 16.94 14.25 -34.36
N GLU A 213 15.71 13.92 -33.98
CA GLU A 213 14.51 14.31 -34.74
C GLU A 213 14.30 15.83 -34.71
N GLU A 214 14.55 16.49 -33.58
CA GLU A 214 14.52 17.96 -33.45
C GLU A 214 15.60 18.62 -34.31
N GLU A 215 16.85 18.17 -34.25
CA GLU A 215 17.94 18.70 -35.08
C GLU A 215 17.63 18.56 -36.58
N GLN A 216 16.99 17.46 -36.99
CA GLN A 216 16.53 17.30 -38.37
C GLN A 216 15.38 18.25 -38.72
N ARG A 217 14.44 18.49 -37.81
CA ARG A 217 13.35 19.45 -38.01
C ARG A 217 13.90 20.86 -38.12
N GLU A 218 14.82 21.26 -37.25
CA GLU A 218 15.48 22.56 -37.28
C GLU A 218 16.24 22.77 -38.58
N ARG A 219 16.99 21.77 -39.07
CA ARG A 219 17.66 21.84 -40.38
C ARG A 219 16.67 22.08 -41.53
N ARG A 220 15.55 21.36 -41.53
CA ARG A 220 14.48 21.55 -42.53
C ARG A 220 13.83 22.93 -42.44
N ILE A 221 13.62 23.43 -41.22
CA ILE A 221 13.06 24.77 -40.99
C ILE A 221 14.05 25.83 -41.48
N GLN A 222 15.33 25.69 -41.12
CA GLN A 222 16.40 26.62 -41.52
C GLN A 222 16.56 26.65 -43.05
N GLU A 223 16.51 25.51 -43.73
CA GLU A 223 16.56 25.46 -45.19
C GLU A 223 15.35 26.16 -45.82
N LYS A 224 14.14 25.91 -45.31
CA LYS A 224 12.93 26.63 -45.74
C LYS A 224 13.02 28.13 -45.50
N GLU A 225 13.56 28.54 -44.35
CA GLU A 225 13.73 29.94 -44.00
C GLU A 225 14.69 30.64 -44.97
N ARG A 226 15.81 29.98 -45.33
CA ARG A 226 16.74 30.48 -46.34
C ARG A 226 16.07 30.65 -47.71
N LEU A 227 15.28 29.67 -48.16
CA LEU A 227 14.54 29.77 -49.42
C LEU A 227 13.50 30.90 -49.40
N VAL A 228 12.78 31.07 -48.29
CA VAL A 228 11.82 32.17 -48.12
C VAL A 228 12.54 33.52 -48.13
N GLU A 229 13.70 33.62 -47.50
CA GLU A 229 14.47 34.86 -47.49
C GLU A 229 15.06 35.21 -48.87
N GLU A 230 15.51 34.22 -49.64
CA GLU A 230 15.92 34.43 -51.03
C GLU A 230 14.75 34.90 -51.89
N GLN A 231 13.57 34.26 -51.79
CA GLN A 231 12.36 34.70 -52.48
C GLN A 231 11.96 36.13 -52.09
N ARG A 232 12.00 36.47 -50.80
CA ARG A 232 11.73 37.84 -50.33
C ARG A 232 12.71 38.85 -50.90
N LYS A 233 14.01 38.52 -50.98
CA LYS A 233 15.03 39.39 -51.58
C LYS A 233 14.79 39.59 -53.07
N GLU A 234 14.43 38.54 -53.80
CA GLU A 234 14.14 38.62 -55.22
C GLU A 234 12.88 39.45 -55.49
N GLN A 235 11.80 39.23 -54.73
CA GLN A 235 10.59 40.05 -54.78
C GLN A 235 10.89 41.52 -54.50
N ALA A 236 11.68 41.82 -53.47
CA ALA A 236 12.08 43.20 -53.16
C ALA A 236 12.92 43.84 -54.28
N ARG A 237 13.80 43.07 -54.95
CA ARG A 237 14.56 43.56 -56.12
C ARG A 237 13.64 43.90 -57.28
N LEU A 238 12.68 43.01 -57.58
CA LEU A 238 11.69 43.23 -58.63
C LEU A 238 10.80 44.45 -58.32
N GLU A 239 10.36 44.62 -57.07
CA GLU A 239 9.58 45.78 -56.63
C GLU A 239 10.38 47.08 -56.77
N VAL A 240 11.66 47.08 -56.40
CA VAL A 240 12.55 48.25 -56.58
C VAL A 240 12.74 48.57 -58.06
N GLU A 241 12.92 47.57 -58.93
CA GLU A 241 13.05 47.79 -60.36
C GLU A 241 11.75 48.31 -60.99
N GLN A 242 10.60 47.76 -60.58
CA GLN A 242 9.29 48.25 -60.99
C GLN A 242 9.08 49.71 -60.53
N ARG A 243 9.38 50.03 -59.28
CA ARG A 243 9.34 51.40 -58.75
C ARG A 243 10.26 52.34 -59.50
N LYS A 244 11.45 51.89 -59.93
CA LYS A 244 12.33 52.69 -60.79
C LYS A 244 11.70 52.96 -62.15
N LYS A 245 11.19 51.92 -62.83
CA LYS A 245 10.49 52.07 -64.12
C LYS A 245 9.25 52.97 -64.01
N GLU A 246 8.49 52.89 -62.93
CA GLU A 246 7.36 53.78 -62.65
C GLU A 246 7.82 55.23 -62.44
N LYS A 247 8.88 55.45 -61.66
CA LYS A 247 9.48 56.78 -61.49
C LYS A 247 9.98 57.35 -62.81
N ASP A 248 10.67 56.56 -63.62
CA ASP A 248 11.18 57.01 -64.93
C ASP A 248 10.02 57.37 -65.88
N ARG A 249 8.97 56.54 -65.93
CA ARG A 249 7.74 56.85 -66.69
C ARG A 249 7.07 58.14 -66.21
N TRP A 250 6.96 58.33 -64.90
CA TRP A 250 6.39 59.56 -64.32
C TRP A 250 7.24 60.79 -64.66
N MET A 251 8.57 60.70 -64.57
CA MET A 251 9.49 61.76 -64.94
C MET A 251 9.39 62.11 -66.44
N GLN A 252 9.24 61.10 -67.29
CA GLN A 252 9.07 61.33 -68.73
C GLN A 252 7.75 62.03 -69.04
N GLN A 253 6.64 61.62 -68.41
CA GLN A 253 5.36 62.31 -68.53
C GLN A 253 5.44 63.76 -68.02
N GLN A 254 6.14 64.02 -66.91
CA GLN A 254 6.38 65.37 -66.42
C GLN A 254 7.16 66.21 -67.43
N LYS A 255 8.21 65.66 -68.04
CA LYS A 255 9.00 66.35 -69.05
C LYS A 255 8.20 66.62 -70.33
N GLU A 256 7.44 65.65 -70.81
CA GLU A 256 6.53 65.81 -71.96
C GLU A 256 5.48 66.88 -71.68
N HIS A 257 4.87 66.87 -70.49
CA HIS A 257 3.94 67.92 -70.06
C HIS A 257 4.64 69.28 -70.01
N GLU A 258 5.86 69.39 -69.47
CA GLU A 258 6.61 70.64 -69.41
C GLU A 258 6.97 71.16 -70.81
N GLU A 259 7.40 70.28 -71.73
CA GLU A 259 7.67 70.61 -73.13
C GLU A 259 6.39 71.01 -73.88
N GLU A 260 5.26 70.34 -73.64
CA GLU A 260 3.97 70.72 -74.21
C GLU A 260 3.54 72.11 -73.72
N MET A 261 3.72 72.41 -72.42
CA MET A 261 3.43 73.72 -71.85
C MET A 261 4.35 74.81 -72.43
N LYS A 262 5.65 74.54 -72.59
CA LYS A 262 6.58 75.44 -73.30
C LYS A 262 6.18 75.63 -74.76
N GLY A 263 5.72 74.58 -75.43
CA GLY A 263 5.22 74.63 -76.80
C GLY A 263 3.91 75.41 -76.92
N ARG A 264 2.98 75.27 -75.97
CA ARG A 264 1.77 76.12 -75.87
C ARG A 264 2.13 77.58 -75.63
N PHE A 265 3.05 77.85 -74.70
CA PHE A 265 3.50 79.20 -74.37
C PHE A 265 4.21 79.90 -75.55
N LYS A 266 5.08 79.18 -76.29
CA LYS A 266 5.70 79.71 -77.52
C LYS A 266 4.67 79.98 -78.62
N ARG A 267 3.67 79.11 -78.76
CA ARG A 267 2.55 79.32 -79.70
C ARG A 267 1.72 80.54 -79.33
N SER A 268 1.41 80.76 -78.05
CA SER A 268 0.69 81.95 -77.60
C SER A 268 1.51 83.24 -77.77
N GLN A 269 2.82 83.23 -77.48
CA GLN A 269 3.70 84.39 -77.75
C GLN A 269 3.80 84.73 -79.24
N SER A 270 3.79 83.70 -80.11
CA SER A 270 3.83 83.90 -81.56
C SER A 270 2.51 84.48 -82.11
N ILE A 271 1.39 84.24 -81.43
CA ILE A 271 0.08 84.81 -81.76
C ILE A 271 -0.01 86.28 -81.29
N GLU A 272 0.54 86.62 -80.12
CA GLU A 272 0.59 88.01 -79.63
C GLU A 272 1.54 88.92 -80.44
N MET A 273 2.62 88.38 -81.01
CA MET A 273 3.55 89.14 -81.86
C MET A 273 3.08 89.34 -83.31
N ALA A 274 1.96 88.70 -83.69
CA ALA A 274 1.40 88.75 -85.05
C ALA A 274 0.09 89.58 -85.14
N ALA A 275 -0.32 90.22 -84.04
CA ALA A 275 -1.44 91.16 -83.95
C ALA A 275 -0.91 92.60 -83.77
#